data_AF-A0A2H5V7D4-F1
#
_entry.id   AF-A0A2H5V7D4-F1
#
_cell.length_a   1.000
_cell.length_b   1.000
_cell.length_c   1.000
_cell.angle_alpha   90.00
_cell.angle_beta   90.00
_cell.angle_gamma   90.00
#
_symmetry.space_group_name_H-M   'P 1'
#
loop_
_entity.id
_entity.type
_entity.pdbx_description
1 polymer ?
#
loop_
_entity_poly.entity_id
_entity_poly.type
_entity_poly.pdbx_seq_one_letter_code
_entity_poly.pdbx_strand_id
1 'polypeptide(L)'
;MVGGPFEGYHATEKLWKAIAAKADGEPCTGYMGSGGAGHFVKMVHNGIEYALLQLIAETYDIMSRGLGKSAAEIGEIFRKWSKGLLSSYLLEIAADALVVKDEETGLPLVELVLDKAGQKGTGRWTVQTAAELGVPTPSIDAAVAARNISAFKELRQRVAEKTGPLTSRINAANVLEMLHDAYLCSAIVSYIQGFALISHGSKTYGYGTVLEDVAKVWRNGCIIRAALLENFRDAFREGAEDESLLFTDTIHQLIQTRIEPWKQTLAHTHLAGIPTPVHDASLNYYLSIASAKLPANIIQALRDRFGSHTYQRIDKPGTYHSSWKP
;
A
#
# COMPACT_ATOMS: atom_id res chain seq x y z
N MET A 1 -17.22 -5.24 9.96
CA MET A 1 -17.45 -5.32 8.49
C MET A 1 -18.45 -6.43 8.23
N VAL A 2 -19.74 -6.10 8.07
CA VAL A 2 -20.80 -7.10 7.85
C VAL A 2 -21.33 -6.92 6.43
N GLY A 3 -21.48 -8.01 5.68
CA GLY A 3 -22.16 -8.01 4.38
C GLY A 3 -23.23 -9.10 4.35
N GLY A 4 -24.21 -8.95 3.46
CA GLY A 4 -25.32 -9.89 3.32
C GLY A 4 -26.66 -9.17 3.14
N PRO A 5 -27.80 -9.81 3.40
CA PRO A 5 -29.10 -9.13 3.40
C PRO A 5 -29.15 -8.02 4.46
N PHE A 6 -29.69 -6.86 4.10
CA PHE A 6 -29.75 -5.70 5.00
C PHE A 6 -30.60 -6.00 6.25
N GLU A 7 -31.69 -6.75 6.10
CA GLU A 7 -32.58 -7.14 7.21
C GLU A 7 -31.82 -7.98 8.26
N GLY A 8 -30.93 -8.87 7.80
CA GLY A 8 -30.10 -9.69 8.67
C GLY A 8 -29.06 -8.86 9.43
N TYR A 9 -28.43 -7.89 8.75
CA TYR A 9 -27.57 -6.91 9.41
C TYR A 9 -28.35 -6.10 10.47
N HIS A 10 -29.49 -5.53 10.09
CA HIS A 10 -30.30 -4.70 10.97
C HIS A 10 -30.76 -5.46 12.22
N ALA A 11 -31.21 -6.71 12.07
CA ALA A 11 -31.59 -7.57 13.19
C ALA A 11 -30.44 -7.86 14.17
N THR A 12 -29.20 -7.86 13.69
CA THR A 12 -27.99 -8.16 14.49
C THR A 12 -27.17 -6.92 14.83
N GLU A 13 -27.60 -5.72 14.43
CA GLU A 13 -26.81 -4.49 14.51
C GLU A 13 -26.38 -4.15 15.95
N LYS A 14 -27.30 -4.29 16.92
CA LYS A 14 -27.03 -4.02 18.33
C LYS A 14 -25.92 -4.92 18.88
N LEU A 15 -25.91 -6.20 18.50
CA LEU A 15 -24.86 -7.13 18.89
C LEU A 15 -23.52 -6.68 18.34
N TRP A 16 -23.45 -6.40 17.04
CA TRP A 16 -22.21 -5.97 16.39
C TRP A 16 -21.67 -4.67 17.01
N LYS A 17 -22.53 -3.67 17.24
CA LYS A 17 -22.13 -2.40 17.86
C LYS A 17 -21.66 -2.56 19.30
N ALA A 18 -22.22 -3.51 20.05
CA ALA A 18 -21.85 -3.75 21.44
C ALA A 18 -20.45 -4.37 21.59
N ILE A 19 -20.05 -5.27 20.68
CA ILE A 19 -18.78 -6.00 20.76
C ILE A 19 -17.64 -5.35 19.96
N ALA A 20 -17.96 -4.43 19.05
CA ALA A 20 -16.95 -3.76 18.23
C ALA A 20 -16.05 -2.84 19.08
N ALA A 21 -14.79 -2.72 18.67
CA ALA A 21 -13.93 -1.63 19.12
C ALA A 21 -14.60 -0.28 18.83
N LYS A 22 -14.24 0.76 19.59
CA LYS A 22 -14.79 2.11 19.41
C LYS A 22 -13.69 3.10 19.09
N ALA A 23 -13.94 4.01 18.14
CA ALA A 23 -13.11 5.17 17.84
C ALA A 23 -13.93 6.42 18.15
N ASP A 24 -13.47 7.26 19.08
CA ASP A 24 -14.21 8.46 19.54
C ASP A 24 -15.64 8.18 19.99
N GLY A 25 -15.86 7.03 20.63
CA GLY A 25 -17.18 6.57 21.05
C GLY A 25 -18.01 5.90 19.95
N GLU A 26 -17.61 5.99 18.68
CA GLU A 26 -18.30 5.34 17.56
C GLU A 26 -17.85 3.87 17.38
N PRO A 27 -18.77 2.90 17.29
CA PRO A 27 -18.43 1.52 17.01
C PRO A 27 -17.79 1.34 15.62
N CYS A 28 -16.65 0.64 15.57
CA CYS A 28 -15.94 0.25 14.36
C CYS A 28 -16.59 -1.00 13.71
N THR A 29 -17.87 -0.87 13.39
CA THR A 29 -18.64 -1.84 12.62
C THR A 29 -19.70 -1.15 11.78
N GLY A 30 -20.16 -1.81 10.72
CA GLY A 30 -21.10 -1.25 9.76
C GLY A 30 -21.51 -2.28 8.72
N TYR A 31 -22.58 -1.95 7.99
CA TYR A 31 -23.01 -2.68 6.81
C TYR A 31 -22.14 -2.27 5.62
N MET A 32 -21.45 -3.24 5.03
CA MET A 32 -20.50 -3.02 3.94
C MET A 32 -21.15 -3.18 2.56
N GLY A 33 -22.43 -3.54 2.52
CA GLY A 33 -23.16 -3.84 1.28
C GLY A 33 -23.72 -5.26 1.24
N SER A 34 -24.38 -5.56 0.13
CA SER A 34 -25.07 -6.82 -0.12
C SER A 34 -24.09 -7.99 -0.31
N GLY A 35 -24.61 -9.22 -0.25
CA GLY A 35 -23.86 -10.43 -0.61
C GLY A 35 -22.52 -10.57 0.12
N GLY A 36 -21.43 -10.74 -0.65
CA GLY A 36 -20.08 -10.97 -0.15
C GLY A 36 -19.31 -9.72 0.31
N ALA A 37 -19.93 -8.53 0.32
CA ALA A 37 -19.23 -7.26 0.50
C ALA A 37 -18.34 -7.18 1.75
N GLY A 38 -18.82 -7.68 2.89
CA GLY A 38 -18.06 -7.68 4.14
C GLY A 38 -16.75 -8.48 4.06
N HIS A 39 -16.78 -9.65 3.40
CA HIS A 39 -15.58 -10.45 3.16
C HIS A 39 -14.66 -9.82 2.11
N PHE A 40 -15.24 -9.21 1.08
CA PHE A 40 -14.48 -8.48 0.07
C PHE A 40 -13.67 -7.33 0.67
N VAL A 41 -14.31 -6.47 1.47
CA VAL A 41 -13.65 -5.38 2.19
C VAL A 41 -12.56 -5.93 3.12
N LYS A 42 -12.81 -7.05 3.82
CA LYS A 42 -11.80 -7.68 4.68
C LYS A 42 -10.59 -8.22 3.89
N MET A 43 -10.81 -8.80 2.72
CA MET A 43 -9.74 -9.25 1.84
C MET A 43 -8.86 -8.06 1.44
N VAL A 44 -9.46 -6.96 0.98
CA VAL A 44 -8.71 -5.75 0.61
C VAL A 44 -7.96 -5.14 1.80
N HIS A 45 -8.58 -5.09 2.99
CA HIS A 45 -7.88 -4.69 4.23
C HIS A 45 -6.58 -5.49 4.41
N ASN A 46 -6.60 -6.81 4.23
CA ASN A 46 -5.39 -7.62 4.38
C ASN A 46 -4.37 -7.39 3.24
N GLY A 47 -4.81 -6.98 2.05
CA GLY A 47 -3.90 -6.53 0.99
C GLY A 47 -3.15 -5.25 1.39
N ILE A 48 -3.88 -4.25 1.90
CA ILE A 48 -3.28 -3.00 2.41
C ILE A 48 -2.32 -3.30 3.57
N GLU A 49 -2.71 -4.18 4.50
CA GLU A 49 -1.85 -4.64 5.60
C GLU A 49 -0.51 -5.20 5.10
N TYR A 50 -0.51 -5.95 4.00
CA TYR A 50 0.72 -6.50 3.42
C TYR A 50 1.62 -5.39 2.90
N ALA A 51 1.06 -4.40 2.20
CA ALA A 51 1.81 -3.24 1.70
C ALA A 51 2.40 -2.42 2.86
N LEU A 52 1.63 -2.13 3.90
CA LEU A 52 2.11 -1.34 5.05
C LEU A 52 3.22 -2.06 5.83
N LEU A 53 3.08 -3.38 6.07
CA LEU A 53 4.13 -4.17 6.70
C LEU A 53 5.42 -4.17 5.87
N GLN A 54 5.29 -4.25 4.54
CA GLN A 54 6.43 -4.21 3.65
C GLN A 54 7.08 -2.81 3.60
N LEU A 55 6.31 -1.72 3.67
CA LEU A 55 6.85 -0.36 3.82
C LEU A 55 7.63 -0.18 5.12
N ILE A 56 7.15 -0.73 6.23
CA ILE A 56 7.88 -0.72 7.50
C ILE A 56 9.21 -1.48 7.35
N ALA A 57 9.20 -2.64 6.69
CA ALA A 57 10.40 -3.43 6.44
C ALA A 57 11.41 -2.69 5.55
N GLU A 58 10.96 -2.06 4.46
CA GLU A 58 11.82 -1.25 3.58
C GLU A 58 12.40 -0.05 4.32
N THR A 59 11.59 0.63 5.12
CA THR A 59 12.02 1.79 5.91
C THR A 59 13.06 1.40 6.97
N TYR A 60 12.82 0.28 7.67
CA TYR A 60 13.79 -0.31 8.60
C TYR A 60 15.12 -0.59 7.90
N ASP A 61 15.06 -1.18 6.71
CA ASP A 61 16.24 -1.59 5.96
C ASP A 61 17.04 -0.41 5.41
N ILE A 62 16.37 0.65 4.96
CA ILE A 62 16.99 1.92 4.59
C ILE A 62 17.73 2.53 5.80
N MET A 63 17.13 2.52 6.99
CA MET A 63 17.80 3.04 8.18
C MET A 63 18.96 2.16 8.66
N SER A 64 18.80 0.83 8.60
CA SER A 64 19.81 -0.12 9.06
C SER A 64 20.99 -0.20 8.09
N ARG A 65 20.73 -0.61 6.84
CA ARG A 65 21.79 -0.79 5.82
C ARG A 65 22.18 0.51 5.14
N GLY A 66 21.26 1.44 4.94
CA GLY A 66 21.56 2.73 4.33
C GLY A 66 22.20 3.72 5.29
N LEU A 67 21.60 3.92 6.47
CA LEU A 67 22.02 4.94 7.44
C LEU A 67 22.85 4.40 8.61
N GLY A 68 23.02 3.08 8.71
CA GLY A 68 23.87 2.46 9.75
C GLY A 68 23.30 2.51 11.15
N LYS A 69 21.98 2.68 11.29
CA LYS A 69 21.31 2.72 12.60
C LYS A 69 21.12 1.32 13.16
N SER A 70 21.31 1.19 14.47
CA SER A 70 20.96 -0.03 15.21
C SER A 70 19.45 -0.23 15.31
N ALA A 71 19.00 -1.46 15.56
CA ALA A 71 17.58 -1.77 15.76
C ALA A 71 16.93 -0.87 16.83
N ALA A 72 17.60 -0.66 17.97
CA ALA A 72 17.09 0.20 19.05
C ALA A 72 16.93 1.67 18.62
N GLU A 73 17.88 2.24 17.88
CA GLU A 73 17.75 3.60 17.34
C GLU A 73 16.58 3.73 16.37
N ILE A 74 16.37 2.70 15.52
CA ILE A 74 15.23 2.68 14.58
C ILE A 74 13.91 2.56 15.36
N GLY A 75 13.88 1.76 16.43
CA GLY A 75 12.74 1.65 17.34
C GLY A 75 12.33 3.00 17.92
N GLU A 76 13.27 3.80 18.40
CA GLU A 76 13.00 5.15 18.90
C GLU A 76 12.51 6.11 17.81
N ILE A 77 13.02 5.99 16.59
CA ILE A 77 12.55 6.79 15.44
C ILE A 77 11.11 6.41 15.09
N PHE A 78 10.77 5.12 15.00
CA PHE A 78 9.41 4.67 14.75
C PHE A 78 8.46 5.10 15.88
N ARG A 79 8.91 5.04 17.14
CA ARG A 79 8.15 5.55 18.31
C ARG A 79 7.90 7.06 18.24
N LYS A 80 8.81 7.84 17.65
CA LYS A 80 8.62 9.27 17.39
C LYS A 80 7.61 9.48 16.26
N TRP A 81 7.76 8.75 15.16
CA TRP A 81 6.88 8.84 13.99
C TRP A 81 5.43 8.43 14.31
N SER A 82 5.24 7.43 15.18
CA SER A 82 3.91 6.96 15.61
C SER A 82 3.14 7.98 16.46
N LYS A 83 3.78 9.08 16.88
CA LYS A 83 3.13 10.20 17.58
C LYS A 83 2.75 11.37 16.66
N GLY A 84 3.07 11.28 15.36
CA GLY A 84 2.80 12.31 14.35
C GLY A 84 1.84 11.84 13.27
N LEU A 85 2.05 12.31 12.03
CA LEU A 85 1.23 11.96 10.87
C LEU A 85 1.25 10.46 10.54
N LEU A 86 2.29 9.74 10.96
CA LEU A 86 2.43 8.29 10.76
C LEU A 86 1.84 7.45 11.90
N SER A 87 1.09 8.09 12.82
CA SER A 87 0.44 7.40 13.92
C SER A 87 -0.40 6.23 13.43
N SER A 88 0.03 5.03 13.81
CA SER A 88 -0.57 3.77 13.38
C SER A 88 -0.14 2.63 14.29
N TYR A 89 -1.04 1.66 14.46
CA TYR A 89 -0.76 0.49 15.28
C TYR A 89 0.44 -0.31 14.78
N LEU A 90 0.57 -0.48 13.45
CA LEU A 90 1.69 -1.22 12.87
C LEU A 90 3.05 -0.58 13.19
N LEU A 91 3.13 0.75 13.17
CA LEU A 91 4.38 1.45 13.48
C LEU A 91 4.70 1.42 14.98
N GLU A 92 3.67 1.46 15.84
CA GLU A 92 3.83 1.27 17.30
C GLU A 92 4.42 -0.10 17.62
N ILE A 93 3.82 -1.18 17.12
CA ILE A 93 4.32 -2.53 17.40
C ILE A 93 5.67 -2.80 16.74
N ALA A 94 5.97 -2.14 15.61
CA ALA A 94 7.30 -2.20 15.01
C ALA A 94 8.34 -1.53 15.92
N ALA A 95 8.03 -0.37 16.49
CA ALA A 95 8.89 0.30 17.45
C ALA A 95 9.16 -0.55 18.69
N ASP A 96 8.13 -1.22 19.22
CA ASP A 96 8.27 -2.11 20.38
C ASP A 96 9.08 -3.37 20.03
N ALA A 97 8.85 -3.98 18.86
CA ALA A 97 9.59 -5.17 18.44
C ALA A 97 11.10 -4.91 18.26
N LEU A 98 11.48 -3.72 17.80
CA LEU A 98 12.88 -3.36 17.53
C LEU A 98 13.74 -3.16 18.78
N VAL A 99 13.13 -2.96 19.95
CA VAL A 99 13.85 -2.79 21.23
C VAL A 99 13.94 -4.08 22.04
N VAL A 100 13.25 -5.15 21.61
CA VAL A 100 13.33 -6.46 22.28
C VAL A 100 14.69 -7.09 22.02
N LYS A 101 15.33 -7.52 23.12
CA LYS A 101 16.55 -8.31 23.08
C LYS A 101 16.23 -9.77 23.30
N ASP A 102 16.97 -10.63 22.62
CA ASP A 102 16.98 -12.05 22.90
C ASP A 102 17.68 -12.32 24.24
N GLU A 103 17.08 -13.15 25.09
CA GLU A 103 17.58 -13.41 26.45
C GLU A 103 18.88 -14.22 26.45
N GLU A 104 19.08 -15.09 25.45
CA GLU A 104 20.25 -15.97 25.38
C GLU A 104 21.49 -15.25 24.84
N THR A 105 21.33 -14.50 23.75
CA THR A 105 22.44 -13.84 23.05
C THR A 105 22.65 -12.39 23.44
N GLY A 106 21.63 -11.73 24.01
CA GLY A 106 21.62 -10.29 24.28
C GLY A 106 21.54 -9.40 23.03
N LEU A 107 21.46 -9.99 21.84
CA LEU A 107 21.32 -9.28 20.56
C LEU A 107 19.87 -8.83 20.34
N PRO A 108 19.61 -7.83 19.47
CA PRO A 108 18.24 -7.49 19.08
C PRO A 108 17.52 -8.70 18.49
N LEU A 109 16.37 -9.08 19.06
CA LEU A 109 15.66 -10.31 18.67
C LEU A 109 15.30 -10.29 17.18
N VAL A 110 14.94 -9.12 16.64
CA VAL A 110 14.62 -8.94 15.22
C VAL A 110 15.74 -9.38 14.27
N GLU A 111 17.01 -9.28 14.68
CA GLU A 111 18.18 -9.65 13.87
C GLU A 111 18.41 -11.18 13.86
N LEU A 112 17.78 -11.91 14.79
CA LEU A 112 17.83 -13.37 14.88
C LEU A 112 16.64 -14.03 14.17
N VAL A 113 15.58 -13.29 13.87
CA VAL A 113 14.41 -13.81 13.17
C VAL A 113 14.78 -14.14 11.73
N LEU A 114 14.52 -15.38 11.30
CA LEU A 114 14.74 -15.79 9.92
C LEU A 114 13.90 -14.93 8.96
N ASP A 115 14.56 -14.34 7.96
CA ASP A 115 13.99 -13.46 6.93
C ASP A 115 13.21 -14.24 5.84
N LYS A 116 12.26 -15.06 6.28
CA LYS A 116 11.38 -15.90 5.45
C LYS A 116 9.93 -15.65 5.83
N ALA A 117 9.31 -14.64 5.20
CA ALA A 117 7.97 -14.22 5.54
C ALA A 117 6.92 -15.26 5.13
N GLY A 118 6.09 -15.68 6.09
CA GLY A 118 4.91 -16.49 5.82
C GLY A 118 3.74 -15.65 5.26
N GLN A 119 2.77 -16.34 4.66
CA GLN A 119 1.48 -15.74 4.29
C GLN A 119 0.35 -16.77 4.35
N LYS A 120 -0.85 -16.32 4.72
CA LYS A 120 -2.07 -17.15 4.81
C LYS A 120 -2.91 -17.12 3.52
N GLY A 121 -2.44 -16.43 2.48
CA GLY A 121 -3.08 -16.37 1.16
C GLY A 121 -4.03 -15.19 0.93
N THR A 122 -4.45 -14.46 1.95
CA THR A 122 -5.39 -13.33 1.80
C THR A 122 -4.83 -12.17 0.99
N GLY A 123 -3.54 -11.84 1.14
CA GLY A 123 -2.88 -10.84 0.29
C GLY A 123 -2.84 -11.26 -1.19
N ARG A 124 -2.62 -12.56 -1.46
CA ARG A 124 -2.67 -13.12 -2.81
C ARG A 124 -4.06 -13.01 -3.43
N TRP A 125 -5.12 -13.25 -2.66
CA TRP A 125 -6.49 -13.09 -3.15
C TRP A 125 -6.79 -11.65 -3.57
N THR A 126 -6.30 -10.66 -2.83
CA THR A 126 -6.44 -9.25 -3.22
C THR A 126 -5.79 -8.98 -4.58
N VAL A 127 -4.55 -9.44 -4.78
CA VAL A 127 -3.82 -9.28 -6.06
C VAL A 127 -4.54 -9.98 -7.21
N GLN A 128 -5.02 -11.21 -6.99
CA GLN A 128 -5.76 -11.96 -8.02
C GLN A 128 -7.04 -11.24 -8.41
N THR A 129 -7.81 -10.78 -7.41
CA THR A 129 -9.06 -10.06 -7.64
C THR A 129 -8.83 -8.72 -8.33
N ALA A 130 -7.77 -7.99 -7.95
CA ALA A 130 -7.41 -6.73 -8.60
C ALA A 130 -7.12 -6.91 -10.08
N ALA A 131 -6.35 -7.96 -10.43
CA ALA A 131 -6.07 -8.31 -11.82
C ALA A 131 -7.34 -8.71 -12.59
N GLU A 132 -8.23 -9.50 -11.99
CA GLU A 132 -9.52 -9.89 -12.59
C GLU A 132 -10.44 -8.69 -12.86
N LEU A 133 -10.45 -7.71 -11.95
CA LEU A 133 -11.25 -6.49 -12.06
C LEU A 133 -10.58 -5.40 -12.92
N GLY A 134 -9.34 -5.60 -13.38
CA GLY A 134 -8.57 -4.61 -14.13
C GLY A 134 -8.19 -3.37 -13.31
N VAL A 135 -8.09 -3.50 -11.98
CA VAL A 135 -7.75 -2.39 -11.06
C VAL A 135 -6.28 -2.49 -10.67
N PRO A 136 -5.45 -1.46 -10.95
CA PRO A 136 -4.03 -1.49 -10.60
C PRO A 136 -3.81 -1.34 -9.08
N THR A 137 -3.21 -2.35 -8.45
CA THR A 137 -2.78 -2.34 -7.04
C THR A 137 -1.28 -2.63 -6.84
N PRO A 138 -0.37 -1.97 -7.58
CA PRO A 138 1.02 -2.38 -7.66
C PRO A 138 1.76 -2.38 -6.30
N SER A 139 1.34 -1.55 -5.34
CA SER A 139 1.93 -1.55 -3.99
C SER A 139 1.61 -2.84 -3.23
N ILE A 140 0.39 -3.36 -3.38
CA ILE A 140 -0.05 -4.62 -2.78
C ILE A 140 0.61 -5.80 -3.53
N ASP A 141 0.71 -5.71 -4.85
CA ASP A 141 1.36 -6.72 -5.71
C ASP A 141 2.84 -6.88 -5.33
N ALA A 142 3.55 -5.75 -5.19
CA ALA A 142 4.95 -5.68 -4.78
C ALA A 142 5.16 -6.28 -3.38
N ALA A 143 4.24 -6.06 -2.45
CA ALA A 143 4.32 -6.63 -1.11
C ALA A 143 4.17 -8.16 -1.12
N VAL A 144 3.27 -8.70 -1.93
CA VAL A 144 3.14 -10.17 -2.12
C VAL A 144 4.39 -10.74 -2.79
N ALA A 145 4.92 -10.06 -3.81
CA ALA A 145 6.16 -10.46 -4.48
C ALA A 145 7.36 -10.46 -3.53
N ALA A 146 7.51 -9.44 -2.69
CA ALA A 146 8.58 -9.34 -1.70
C ALA A 146 8.56 -10.51 -0.70
N ARG A 147 7.37 -10.89 -0.21
CA ARG A 147 7.22 -12.09 0.64
C ARG A 147 7.63 -13.36 -0.10
N ASN A 148 7.17 -13.53 -1.35
CA ASN A 148 7.55 -14.68 -2.16
C ASN A 148 9.07 -14.74 -2.38
N ILE A 149 9.72 -13.62 -2.69
CA ILE A 149 11.18 -13.51 -2.84
C ILE A 149 11.89 -13.89 -1.53
N SER A 150 11.39 -13.45 -0.38
CA SER A 150 11.97 -13.79 0.94
C SER A 150 11.99 -15.31 1.17
N ALA A 151 11.00 -16.04 0.66
CA ALA A 151 10.89 -17.49 0.82
C ALA A 151 12.00 -18.28 0.11
N PHE A 152 12.59 -17.71 -0.95
CA PHE A 152 13.73 -18.30 -1.66
C PHE A 152 15.07 -18.02 -0.96
N LYS A 153 15.16 -18.25 0.35
CA LYS A 153 16.32 -17.90 1.18
C LYS A 153 17.63 -18.51 0.67
N GLU A 154 17.63 -19.80 0.35
CA GLU A 154 18.82 -20.54 -0.10
C GLU A 154 19.28 -20.07 -1.48
N LEU A 155 18.34 -19.68 -2.35
CA LEU A 155 18.68 -19.07 -3.63
C LEU A 155 19.31 -17.68 -3.42
N ARG A 156 18.71 -16.84 -2.57
CA ARG A 156 19.24 -15.49 -2.28
C ARG A 156 20.65 -15.55 -1.71
N GLN A 157 20.94 -16.49 -0.80
CA GLN A 157 22.29 -16.67 -0.25
C GLN A 157 23.31 -17.03 -1.33
N ARG A 158 23.04 -18.05 -2.14
CA ARG A 158 23.94 -18.47 -3.24
C ARG A 158 24.18 -17.36 -4.27
N VAL A 159 23.15 -16.56 -4.56
CA VAL A 159 23.30 -15.41 -5.46
C VAL A 159 24.15 -14.32 -4.79
N ALA A 160 23.91 -13.99 -3.53
CA ALA A 160 24.68 -12.99 -2.80
C ALA A 160 26.17 -13.35 -2.69
N GLU A 161 26.49 -14.63 -2.42
CA GLU A 161 27.88 -15.14 -2.40
C GLU A 161 28.59 -14.94 -3.74
N LYS A 162 27.87 -15.13 -4.86
CA LYS A 162 28.41 -14.95 -6.20
C LYS A 162 28.53 -13.47 -6.61
N THR A 163 27.56 -12.65 -6.24
CA THR A 163 27.48 -11.24 -6.65
C THR A 163 28.39 -10.34 -5.81
N GLY A 164 28.63 -10.67 -4.55
CA GLY A 164 29.30 -9.78 -3.60
C GLY A 164 28.37 -8.66 -3.08
N PRO A 165 28.90 -7.74 -2.25
CA PRO A 165 28.09 -6.69 -1.64
C PRO A 165 27.60 -5.69 -2.69
N LEU A 166 26.28 -5.55 -2.81
CA LEU A 166 25.64 -4.52 -3.64
C LEU A 166 25.26 -3.26 -2.85
N THR A 167 25.14 -3.38 -1.53
CA THR A 167 24.62 -2.32 -0.68
C THR A 167 25.73 -1.42 -0.14
N SER A 168 25.51 -0.11 -0.18
CA SER A 168 26.41 0.91 0.37
C SER A 168 25.67 1.88 1.32
N ARG A 169 26.43 2.69 2.07
CA ARG A 169 25.85 3.72 2.93
C ARG A 169 25.28 4.87 2.09
N ILE A 170 24.14 5.40 2.51
CA ILE A 170 23.58 6.61 1.92
C ILE A 170 24.27 7.82 2.55
N ASN A 171 25.10 8.52 1.76
CA ASN A 171 25.81 9.73 2.18
C ASN A 171 25.11 10.98 1.66
N ALA A 172 23.89 11.22 2.14
CA ALA A 172 23.12 12.42 1.81
C ALA A 172 22.52 13.04 3.09
N ALA A 173 22.42 14.36 3.11
CA ALA A 173 21.80 15.07 4.22
C ALA A 173 20.28 14.86 4.22
N ASN A 174 19.66 14.91 5.40
CA ASN A 174 18.21 14.88 5.60
C ASN A 174 17.48 13.63 5.09
N VAL A 175 18.18 12.52 4.83
CA VAL A 175 17.57 11.29 4.30
C VAL A 175 16.51 10.73 5.25
N LEU A 176 16.68 10.92 6.55
CA LEU A 176 15.73 10.43 7.53
C LEU A 176 14.39 11.20 7.46
N GLU A 177 14.45 12.52 7.32
CA GLU A 177 13.28 13.37 7.12
C GLU A 177 12.60 13.08 5.79
N MET A 178 13.39 12.94 4.70
CA MET A 178 12.84 12.57 3.39
C MET A 178 12.17 11.19 3.43
N LEU A 179 12.76 10.24 4.17
CA LEU A 179 12.22 8.89 4.33
C LEU A 179 10.89 8.86 5.11
N HIS A 180 10.72 9.72 6.12
CA HIS A 180 9.43 9.91 6.79
C HIS A 180 8.34 10.28 5.78
N ASP A 181 8.63 11.26 4.91
CA ASP A 181 7.70 11.73 3.90
C ASP A 181 7.46 10.67 2.80
N ALA A 182 8.50 9.94 2.40
CA ALA A 182 8.39 8.82 1.46
C ALA A 182 7.48 7.70 1.99
N TYR A 183 7.59 7.37 3.29
CA TYR A 183 6.71 6.40 3.95
C TYR A 183 5.26 6.90 3.96
N LEU A 184 5.02 8.16 4.36
CA LEU A 184 3.67 8.73 4.37
C LEU A 184 3.01 8.64 2.99
N CYS A 185 3.70 9.13 1.95
CA CYS A 185 3.18 9.13 0.59
C CYS A 185 2.91 7.71 0.06
N SER A 186 3.82 6.77 0.34
CA SER A 186 3.66 5.38 -0.11
C SER A 186 2.51 4.67 0.61
N ALA A 187 2.32 4.96 1.90
CA ALA A 187 1.18 4.45 2.68
C ALA A 187 -0.14 5.01 2.13
N ILE A 188 -0.22 6.33 1.89
CA ILE A 188 -1.39 6.97 1.28
C ILE A 188 -1.76 6.30 -0.04
N VAL A 189 -0.79 6.13 -0.95
CA VAL A 189 -1.04 5.51 -2.25
C VAL A 189 -1.49 4.05 -2.13
N SER A 190 -0.95 3.30 -1.17
CA SER A 190 -1.38 1.91 -0.90
C SER A 190 -2.85 1.84 -0.47
N TYR A 191 -3.31 2.78 0.36
CA TYR A 191 -4.73 2.90 0.72
C TYR A 191 -5.60 3.28 -0.48
N ILE A 192 -5.18 4.26 -1.28
CA ILE A 192 -5.93 4.72 -2.46
C ILE A 192 -6.16 3.57 -3.45
N GLN A 193 -5.13 2.76 -3.71
CA GLN A 193 -5.24 1.56 -4.54
C GLN A 193 -6.27 0.56 -3.96
N GLY A 194 -6.24 0.34 -2.63
CA GLY A 194 -7.21 -0.52 -1.96
C GLY A 194 -8.65 0.02 -2.01
N PHE A 195 -8.87 1.30 -1.75
CA PHE A 195 -10.19 1.92 -1.86
C PHE A 195 -10.71 1.90 -3.30
N ALA A 196 -9.85 2.13 -4.30
CA ALA A 196 -10.21 2.00 -5.70
C ALA A 196 -10.68 0.57 -6.03
N LEU A 197 -10.00 -0.45 -5.51
CA LEU A 197 -10.39 -1.85 -5.66
C LEU A 197 -11.76 -2.14 -5.00
N ILE A 198 -12.03 -1.58 -3.82
CA ILE A 198 -13.34 -1.70 -3.16
C ILE A 198 -14.43 -1.02 -4.00
N SER A 199 -14.19 0.19 -4.49
CA SER A 199 -15.15 0.93 -5.31
C SER A 199 -15.50 0.17 -6.59
N HIS A 200 -14.49 -0.28 -7.35
CA HIS A 200 -14.71 -1.03 -8.58
C HIS A 200 -15.38 -2.39 -8.31
N GLY A 201 -14.91 -3.13 -7.30
CA GLY A 201 -15.55 -4.39 -6.91
C GLY A 201 -17.01 -4.19 -6.50
N SER A 202 -17.32 -3.13 -5.75
CA SER A 202 -18.70 -2.78 -5.37
C SER A 202 -19.58 -2.52 -6.59
N LYS A 203 -19.08 -1.75 -7.57
CA LYS A 203 -19.78 -1.46 -8.83
C LYS A 203 -19.98 -2.72 -9.67
N THR A 204 -18.94 -3.56 -9.81
CA THR A 204 -19.00 -4.80 -10.61
C THR A 204 -19.94 -5.85 -10.01
N TYR A 205 -19.92 -6.04 -8.69
CA TYR A 205 -20.70 -7.07 -8.02
C TYR A 205 -22.05 -6.59 -7.47
N GLY A 206 -22.37 -5.30 -7.62
CA GLY A 206 -23.62 -4.72 -7.13
C GLY A 206 -23.73 -4.70 -5.60
N TYR A 207 -22.61 -4.52 -4.89
CA TYR A 207 -22.59 -4.57 -3.43
C TYR A 207 -23.21 -3.34 -2.78
N GLY A 208 -23.05 -2.15 -3.38
CA GLY A 208 -23.48 -0.90 -2.76
C GLY A 208 -22.63 -0.52 -1.54
N THR A 209 -21.34 -0.88 -1.53
CA THR A 209 -20.39 -0.49 -0.49
C THR A 209 -20.17 1.02 -0.47
N VAL A 210 -20.32 1.64 0.70
CA VAL A 210 -19.99 3.05 0.96
C VAL A 210 -18.57 3.15 1.51
N LEU A 211 -17.69 3.91 0.87
CA LEU A 211 -16.26 3.95 1.22
C LEU A 211 -16.00 4.73 2.52
N GLU A 212 -16.79 5.77 2.83
CA GLU A 212 -16.69 6.48 4.12
C GLU A 212 -16.92 5.50 5.29
N ASP A 213 -17.90 4.61 5.18
CA ASP A 213 -18.19 3.58 6.19
C ASP A 213 -17.04 2.57 6.33
N VAL A 214 -16.38 2.20 5.23
CA VAL A 214 -15.19 1.34 5.28
C VAL A 214 -14.08 2.03 6.06
N ALA A 215 -13.75 3.28 5.73
CA ALA A 215 -12.71 4.06 6.41
C ALA A 215 -13.02 4.21 7.91
N LYS A 216 -14.27 4.52 8.26
CA LYS A 216 -14.74 4.59 9.65
C LYS A 216 -14.54 3.29 10.42
N VAL A 217 -14.85 2.15 9.80
CA VAL A 217 -14.73 0.84 10.44
C VAL A 217 -13.28 0.42 10.67
N TRP A 218 -12.33 0.92 9.88
CA TRP A 218 -10.91 0.59 10.05
C TRP A 218 -10.18 1.43 11.12
N ARG A 219 -10.82 2.46 11.68
CA ARG A 219 -10.17 3.39 12.63
C ARG A 219 -9.70 2.76 13.94
N ASN A 220 -10.32 1.66 14.37
CA ASN A 220 -9.89 0.93 15.56
C ASN A 220 -10.23 -0.56 15.45
N GLY A 221 -9.62 -1.39 16.31
CA GLY A 221 -9.85 -2.83 16.39
C GLY A 221 -9.26 -3.66 15.23
N CYS A 222 -8.78 -3.03 14.16
CA CYS A 222 -8.10 -3.69 13.05
C CYS A 222 -6.58 -3.43 13.08
N ILE A 223 -5.83 -4.14 12.23
CA ILE A 223 -4.36 -4.07 12.17
C ILE A 223 -3.90 -2.79 11.48
N ILE A 224 -4.60 -2.34 10.43
CA ILE A 224 -4.20 -1.16 9.65
C ILE A 224 -4.69 0.16 10.28
N ARG A 225 -5.20 0.15 11.52
CA ARG A 225 -5.69 1.37 12.16
C ARG A 225 -4.59 2.44 12.23
N ALA A 226 -4.92 3.64 11.77
CA ALA A 226 -4.00 4.76 11.64
C ALA A 226 -4.74 6.10 11.64
N ALA A 227 -4.05 7.17 12.05
CA ALA A 227 -4.57 8.54 12.00
C ALA A 227 -4.97 8.96 10.57
N LEU A 228 -4.26 8.45 9.56
CA LEU A 228 -4.52 8.72 8.15
C LEU A 228 -5.95 8.34 7.70
N LEU A 229 -6.62 7.42 8.42
CA LEU A 229 -8.01 7.04 8.09
C LEU A 229 -9.00 8.20 8.28
N GLU A 230 -8.71 9.18 9.14
CA GLU A 230 -9.52 10.42 9.19
C GLU A 230 -9.33 11.27 7.94
N ASN A 231 -8.10 11.42 7.45
CA ASN A 231 -7.85 12.15 6.20
C ASN A 231 -8.63 11.53 5.02
N PHE A 232 -8.76 10.20 4.98
CA PHE A 232 -9.58 9.54 3.97
C PHE A 232 -11.08 9.80 4.16
N ARG A 233 -11.58 9.87 5.41
CA ARG A 233 -12.98 10.22 5.66
C ARG A 233 -13.28 11.65 5.22
N ASP A 234 -12.40 12.59 5.54
CA ASP A 234 -12.54 13.98 5.11
C ASP A 234 -12.51 14.07 3.57
N ALA A 235 -11.60 13.33 2.93
CA ALA A 235 -11.55 13.21 1.47
C ALA A 235 -12.85 12.62 0.86
N PHE A 236 -13.48 11.62 1.50
CA PHE A 236 -14.78 11.12 1.02
C PHE A 236 -15.90 12.17 1.14
N ARG A 237 -15.88 13.01 2.18
CA ARG A 237 -16.84 14.11 2.36
C ARG A 237 -16.66 15.24 1.36
N GLU A 238 -15.47 15.39 0.78
CA GLU A 238 -15.20 16.30 -0.35
C GLU A 238 -15.83 15.82 -1.68
N GLY A 239 -16.44 14.62 -1.73
CA GLY A 239 -17.16 14.12 -2.90
C GLY A 239 -16.40 13.09 -3.74
N ALA A 240 -15.37 12.44 -3.18
CA ALA A 240 -14.50 11.50 -3.90
C ALA A 240 -15.06 10.07 -4.10
N GLU A 241 -16.36 9.86 -3.98
CA GLU A 241 -16.92 8.49 -4.09
C GLU A 241 -16.87 7.94 -5.53
N ASP A 242 -16.94 8.83 -6.53
CA ASP A 242 -16.92 8.47 -7.95
C ASP A 242 -15.61 8.79 -8.69
N GLU A 243 -14.68 9.50 -8.03
CA GLU A 243 -13.37 9.87 -8.57
C GLU A 243 -12.22 9.30 -7.72
N SER A 244 -10.98 9.50 -8.17
CA SER A 244 -9.81 9.13 -7.35
C SER A 244 -9.70 10.04 -6.12
N LEU A 245 -9.43 9.46 -4.95
CA LEU A 245 -9.06 10.20 -3.74
C LEU A 245 -7.91 11.20 -3.95
N LEU A 246 -7.08 11.00 -4.99
CA LEU A 246 -6.00 11.93 -5.37
C LEU A 246 -6.50 13.30 -5.84
N PHE A 247 -7.79 13.45 -6.18
CA PHE A 247 -8.40 14.74 -6.57
C PHE A 247 -8.81 15.59 -5.37
N THR A 248 -8.89 15.01 -4.17
CA THR A 248 -9.28 15.74 -2.95
C THR A 248 -8.16 16.64 -2.48
N ASP A 249 -8.50 17.85 -2.02
CA ASP A 249 -7.50 18.84 -1.58
C ASP A 249 -6.71 18.27 -0.39
N THR A 250 -7.40 17.57 0.52
CA THR A 250 -6.80 16.92 1.69
C THR A 250 -5.67 15.96 1.31
N ILE A 251 -5.91 15.04 0.36
CA ILE A 251 -4.90 14.05 -0.05
C ILE A 251 -3.86 14.66 -0.98
N HIS A 252 -4.30 15.53 -1.90
CA HIS A 252 -3.42 16.20 -2.84
C HIS A 252 -2.33 17.00 -2.12
N GLN A 253 -2.71 17.81 -1.12
CA GLN A 253 -1.76 18.63 -0.37
C GLN A 253 -0.73 17.79 0.40
N LEU A 254 -1.15 16.64 0.97
CA LEU A 254 -0.25 15.74 1.69
C LEU A 254 0.86 15.20 0.79
N ILE A 255 0.53 14.80 -0.45
CA ILE A 255 1.51 14.26 -1.40
C ILE A 255 2.30 15.38 -2.06
N GLN A 256 1.64 16.45 -2.51
CA GLN A 256 2.26 17.51 -3.31
C GLN A 256 3.39 18.23 -2.55
N THR A 257 3.24 18.41 -1.24
CA THR A 257 4.28 19.01 -0.39
C THR A 257 5.48 18.09 -0.12
N ARG A 258 5.39 16.81 -0.53
CA ARG A 258 6.34 15.74 -0.20
C ARG A 258 6.85 14.95 -1.40
N ILE A 259 6.43 15.31 -2.62
CA ILE A 259 6.76 14.56 -3.83
C ILE A 259 8.26 14.56 -4.12
N GLU A 260 8.95 15.68 -3.90
CA GLU A 260 10.40 15.75 -4.14
C GLU A 260 11.23 15.00 -3.08
N PRO A 261 10.99 15.15 -1.76
CA PRO A 261 11.58 14.27 -0.75
C PRO A 261 11.35 12.79 -1.02
N TRP A 262 10.16 12.43 -1.48
CA TRP A 262 9.83 11.04 -1.83
C TRP A 262 10.68 10.53 -3.01
N LYS A 263 10.77 11.28 -4.11
CA LYS A 263 11.63 10.93 -5.26
C LYS A 263 13.11 10.84 -4.87
N GLN A 264 13.60 11.80 -4.08
CA GLN A 264 15.01 11.86 -3.65
C GLN A 264 15.36 10.66 -2.77
N THR A 265 14.47 10.26 -1.86
CA THR A 265 14.64 9.05 -1.05
C THR A 265 14.90 7.84 -1.95
N LEU A 266 14.06 7.61 -2.98
CA LEU A 266 14.20 6.42 -3.83
C LEU A 266 15.42 6.48 -4.76
N ALA A 267 15.79 7.68 -5.22
CA ALA A 267 17.04 7.86 -5.94
C ALA A 267 18.24 7.43 -5.07
N HIS A 268 18.24 7.80 -3.79
CA HIS A 268 19.30 7.41 -2.87
C HIS A 268 19.30 5.92 -2.53
N THR A 269 18.13 5.28 -2.38
CA THR A 269 18.06 3.83 -2.10
C THR A 269 18.53 3.01 -3.29
N HIS A 270 18.19 3.42 -4.52
CA HIS A 270 18.68 2.77 -5.74
C HIS A 270 20.19 2.89 -5.90
N LEU A 271 20.75 4.10 -5.72
CA LEU A 271 22.20 4.32 -5.74
C LEU A 271 22.92 3.50 -4.65
N ALA A 272 22.28 3.33 -3.49
CA ALA A 272 22.81 2.55 -2.39
C ALA A 272 22.58 1.04 -2.52
N GLY A 273 21.88 0.55 -3.55
CA GLY A 273 21.60 -0.88 -3.72
C GLY A 273 20.69 -1.46 -2.63
N ILE A 274 19.71 -0.68 -2.16
CA ILE A 274 18.71 -1.11 -1.16
C ILE A 274 17.37 -1.31 -1.89
N PRO A 275 16.80 -2.54 -1.87
CA PRO A 275 15.55 -2.82 -2.56
C PRO A 275 14.36 -2.21 -1.82
N THR A 276 13.56 -1.42 -2.53
CA THR A 276 12.38 -0.71 -1.98
C THR A 276 11.12 -0.94 -2.85
N PRO A 277 10.71 -2.21 -3.05
CA PRO A 277 9.71 -2.55 -4.07
C PRO A 277 8.35 -1.88 -3.87
N VAL A 278 7.87 -1.72 -2.63
CA VAL A 278 6.57 -1.07 -2.38
C VAL A 278 6.67 0.45 -2.48
N HIS A 279 7.76 1.07 -2.00
CA HIS A 279 7.97 2.48 -2.27
C HIS A 279 8.07 2.78 -3.77
N ASP A 280 8.82 1.98 -4.53
CA ASP A 280 9.01 2.11 -5.98
C ASP A 280 7.68 1.97 -6.72
N ALA A 281 6.91 0.92 -6.40
CA ALA A 281 5.59 0.67 -6.96
C ALA A 281 4.61 1.81 -6.65
N SER A 282 4.65 2.34 -5.42
CA SER A 282 3.78 3.43 -4.98
C SER A 282 4.12 4.75 -5.70
N LEU A 283 5.40 5.10 -5.81
CA LEU A 283 5.81 6.32 -6.52
C LEU A 283 5.47 6.21 -8.01
N ASN A 284 5.76 5.06 -8.63
CA ASN A 284 5.47 4.85 -10.04
C ASN A 284 3.96 4.89 -10.34
N TYR A 285 3.13 4.32 -9.46
CA TYR A 285 1.68 4.44 -9.54
C TYR A 285 1.24 5.91 -9.50
N TYR A 286 1.72 6.68 -8.53
CA TYR A 286 1.37 8.10 -8.42
C TYR A 286 1.79 8.89 -9.67
N LEU A 287 3.04 8.74 -10.11
CA LEU A 287 3.54 9.41 -11.31
C LEU A 287 2.74 9.01 -12.56
N SER A 288 2.32 7.75 -12.66
CA SER A 288 1.52 7.26 -13.78
C SER A 288 0.12 7.86 -13.80
N ILE A 289 -0.57 7.89 -12.66
CA ILE A 289 -1.91 8.49 -12.55
C ILE A 289 -1.86 10.02 -12.73
N ALA A 290 -0.79 10.67 -12.26
CA ALA A 290 -0.56 12.10 -12.45
C ALA A 290 -0.09 12.49 -13.87
N SER A 291 0.11 11.52 -14.78
CA SER A 291 0.56 11.77 -16.15
C SER A 291 -0.59 11.76 -17.15
N ALA A 292 -0.94 12.93 -17.70
CA ALA A 292 -1.99 13.05 -18.74
C ALA A 292 -1.68 12.28 -20.04
N LYS A 293 -0.42 11.93 -20.28
CA LYS A 293 0.02 11.12 -21.42
C LYS A 293 0.99 10.05 -20.94
N LEU A 294 0.59 8.79 -21.11
CA LEU A 294 1.44 7.62 -20.87
C LEU A 294 1.96 7.05 -22.20
N PRO A 295 3.08 6.30 -22.18
CA PRO A 295 3.64 5.67 -23.38
C PRO A 295 2.78 4.50 -23.92
N ALA A 296 1.52 4.34 -23.49
CA ALA A 296 0.62 3.31 -24.00
C ALA A 296 0.28 3.50 -25.50
N ASN A 297 0.56 4.68 -26.08
CA ASN A 297 0.43 4.92 -27.50
C ASN A 297 1.33 3.99 -28.36
N ILE A 298 2.57 3.72 -27.94
CA ILE A 298 3.44 2.77 -28.68
C ILE A 298 2.94 1.34 -28.52
N ILE A 299 2.39 0.97 -27.36
CA ILE A 299 1.76 -0.34 -27.16
C ILE A 299 0.59 -0.52 -28.13
N GLN A 300 -0.30 0.47 -28.23
CA GLN A 300 -1.42 0.44 -29.18
C GLN A 300 -0.96 0.37 -30.63
N ALA A 301 0.06 1.14 -31.02
CA ALA A 301 0.64 1.09 -32.37
C ALA A 301 1.22 -0.30 -32.69
N LEU A 302 1.97 -0.89 -31.77
CA LEU A 302 2.54 -2.23 -31.94
C LEU A 302 1.45 -3.28 -32.06
N ARG A 303 0.42 -3.24 -31.19
CA ARG A 303 -0.73 -4.15 -31.24
C ARG A 303 -1.48 -4.07 -32.58
N ASP A 304 -1.69 -2.88 -33.11
CA ASP A 304 -2.29 -2.73 -34.44
C ASP A 304 -1.36 -3.25 -35.54
N ARG A 305 -0.04 -3.04 -35.40
CA ARG A 305 0.97 -3.50 -36.37
C ARG A 305 1.07 -5.03 -36.48
N PHE A 306 1.17 -5.76 -35.37
CA PHE A 306 1.37 -7.21 -35.42
C PHE A 306 0.06 -8.01 -35.44
N GLY A 307 -1.06 -7.42 -35.02
CA GLY A 307 -2.30 -8.15 -34.77
C GLY A 307 -3.57 -7.45 -35.22
N SER A 308 -3.48 -6.32 -35.94
CA SER A 308 -4.63 -5.53 -36.41
C SER A 308 -5.65 -5.22 -35.29
N HIS A 309 -5.16 -5.00 -34.07
CA HIS A 309 -5.99 -4.76 -32.89
C HIS A 309 -6.68 -3.40 -32.86
N THR A 310 -6.49 -2.55 -33.86
CA THR A 310 -7.02 -1.18 -33.96
C THR A 310 -6.55 -0.24 -32.84
N TYR A 311 -6.78 1.06 -33.01
CA TYR A 311 -6.46 2.09 -32.04
C TYR A 311 -7.38 3.32 -32.16
N GLN A 312 -7.41 4.15 -31.13
CA GLN A 312 -8.09 5.45 -31.14
C GLN A 312 -7.07 6.58 -31.31
N ARG A 313 -7.54 7.76 -31.75
CA ARG A 313 -6.69 8.93 -31.99
C ARG A 313 -7.05 10.10 -31.09
N ILE A 314 -6.06 10.96 -30.84
CA ILE A 314 -6.23 12.16 -29.99
C ILE A 314 -6.85 13.35 -30.74
N ASP A 315 -6.81 13.34 -32.08
CA ASP A 315 -7.24 14.45 -32.93
C ASP A 315 -8.65 14.26 -33.51
N LYS A 316 -9.24 13.06 -33.38
CA LYS A 316 -10.58 12.76 -33.89
C LYS A 316 -11.19 11.49 -33.27
N PRO A 317 -12.53 11.44 -33.11
CA PRO A 317 -13.22 10.27 -32.60
C PRO A 317 -13.27 9.15 -33.65
N GLY A 318 -13.15 7.90 -33.18
CA GLY A 318 -13.29 6.70 -34.01
C GLY A 318 -12.27 5.61 -33.68
N THR A 319 -12.42 4.49 -34.37
CA THR A 319 -11.51 3.32 -34.30
C THR A 319 -10.79 3.18 -35.62
N TYR A 320 -9.46 3.07 -35.59
CA TYR A 320 -8.60 3.09 -36.76
C TYR A 320 -7.71 1.85 -36.82
N HIS A 321 -7.45 1.39 -38.04
CA HIS A 321 -6.40 0.44 -38.36
C HIS A 321 -5.45 1.11 -39.37
N SER A 322 -4.17 0.77 -39.35
CA SER A 322 -3.19 1.31 -40.30
C SER A 322 -2.36 0.22 -40.94
N SER A 323 -1.98 0.44 -42.20
CA SER A 323 -0.92 -0.35 -42.84
C SER A 323 0.43 0.16 -42.33
N TRP A 324 1.02 -0.57 -41.38
CA TRP A 324 2.32 -0.25 -40.79
C TRP A 324 3.52 -0.73 -41.62
N LYS A 325 3.26 -1.29 -42.82
CA LYS A 325 4.32 -1.61 -43.78
C LYS A 325 4.78 -0.31 -44.47
N PRO A 326 6.09 -0.12 -44.68
CA PRO A 326 6.63 1.04 -45.39
C PRO A 326 6.00 1.25 -46.76
#